data_AF-A0A4V2VPZ7-F1
#
_entry.id   AF-A0A4V2VPZ7-F1
#
_cell.length_a   1.000
_cell.length_b   1.000
_cell.length_c   1.000
_cell.angle_alpha   90.00
_cell.angle_beta   90.00
_cell.angle_gamma   90.00
#
_symmetry.space_group_name_H-M   'P 1'
#
loop_
_entity.id
_entity.type
_entity.pdbx_description
1 polymer ?
#
loop_
_entity_poly.entity_id
_entity_poly.type
_entity_poly.pdbx_seq_one_letter_code
_entity_poly.pdbx_strand_id
1 'polypeptide(L)'
;MKTTRKSVDVAPRQAAVALSVNIDIDPLVEVVRRHVKLTPQATRLIKGDFARLFQHPAISGSTRMATTAKPESATGPVLSTQEAADLVGVSRPYIVARIEAGDIPLHQKVGNQRRVLKSAVLAWRRQEQTRRRKALGQLGADLDSEIFAD
;
A
#
# COMPACT_ATOMS: atom_id res chain seq x y z
N MET A 1 65.48 -19.31 -6.84
CA MET A 1 64.85 -18.12 -6.22
C MET A 1 63.34 -18.23 -6.50
N LYS A 2 62.55 -18.73 -5.54
CA LYS A 2 61.68 -17.97 -4.61
C LYS A 2 60.63 -17.11 -5.34
N THR A 3 59.40 -17.62 -5.49
CA THR A 3 58.14 -17.25 -4.77
C THR A 3 57.58 -15.89 -5.21
N THR A 4 56.31 -15.68 -5.58
CA THR A 4 55.07 -15.87 -4.80
C THR A 4 53.81 -15.65 -5.67
N ARG A 5 52.70 -16.30 -5.26
CA ARG A 5 51.31 -16.12 -5.73
C ARG A 5 50.81 -14.67 -5.58
N LYS A 6 49.87 -14.25 -6.45
CA LYS A 6 48.73 -13.42 -6.02
C LYS A 6 47.49 -13.71 -6.87
N SER A 7 46.50 -14.30 -6.20
CA SER A 7 45.12 -14.46 -6.67
C SER A 7 44.42 -13.11 -6.64
N VAL A 8 43.62 -12.79 -7.67
CA VAL A 8 42.53 -11.83 -7.57
C VAL A 8 41.32 -12.42 -8.29
N ASP A 9 40.43 -12.93 -7.45
CA ASP A 9 39.02 -13.20 -7.68
C ASP A 9 38.26 -11.88 -7.90
N VAL A 10 37.48 -11.77 -8.99
CA VAL A 10 36.41 -10.77 -9.12
C VAL A 10 35.23 -11.38 -9.88
N ALA A 11 34.30 -11.90 -9.09
CA ALA A 11 32.84 -11.75 -9.15
C ALA A 11 32.07 -12.16 -10.44
N PRO A 12 30.95 -12.89 -10.29
CA PRO A 12 30.14 -13.32 -11.41
C PRO A 12 29.38 -12.13 -12.02
N ARG A 13 29.41 -12.04 -13.36
CA ARG A 13 28.55 -11.14 -14.14
C ARG A 13 27.08 -11.52 -13.90
N GLN A 14 26.39 -10.77 -13.06
CA GLN A 14 24.93 -10.81 -13.01
C GLN A 14 24.40 -10.16 -14.29
N ALA A 15 23.80 -10.97 -15.16
CA ALA A 15 23.03 -10.47 -16.29
C ALA A 15 21.82 -9.70 -15.74
N ALA A 16 21.86 -8.37 -15.82
CA ALA A 16 20.70 -7.55 -15.50
C ALA A 16 19.61 -7.83 -16.53
N VAL A 17 18.53 -8.48 -16.11
CA VAL A 17 17.32 -8.61 -16.91
C VAL A 17 16.74 -7.21 -17.10
N ALA A 18 16.93 -6.63 -18.28
CA ALA A 18 16.34 -5.35 -18.64
C ALA A 18 14.85 -5.56 -18.96
N LEU A 19 13.98 -5.33 -17.97
CA LEU A 19 12.53 -5.34 -18.18
C LEU A 19 12.11 -3.99 -18.77
N SER A 20 11.81 -3.94 -20.07
CA SER A 20 11.22 -2.76 -20.70
C SER A 20 9.72 -2.75 -20.45
N VAL A 21 9.19 -1.68 -19.84
CA VAL A 21 7.75 -1.47 -19.69
C VAL A 21 7.33 -0.32 -20.59
N ASN A 22 6.35 -0.56 -21.47
CA ASN A 22 5.75 0.48 -22.29
C ASN A 22 4.50 1.02 -21.57
N ILE A 23 4.47 2.31 -21.27
CA ILE A 23 3.36 2.95 -20.54
C ILE A 23 2.68 3.95 -21.47
N ASP A 24 1.37 3.80 -21.66
CA ASP A 24 0.55 4.82 -22.34
C ASP A 24 0.23 5.98 -21.38
N ILE A 25 0.50 7.20 -21.83
CA ILE A 25 0.32 8.44 -21.05
C ILE A 25 -0.98 9.18 -21.39
N ASP A 26 -1.68 8.79 -22.45
CA ASP A 26 -2.96 9.41 -22.81
C ASP A 26 -4.05 9.26 -21.73
N PRO A 27 -4.17 8.12 -21.01
CA PRO A 27 -5.12 7.99 -19.90
C PRO A 27 -4.85 8.97 -18.75
N LEU A 28 -3.58 9.30 -18.48
CA LEU A 28 -3.22 10.26 -17.42
C LEU A 28 -3.65 11.67 -17.77
N VAL A 29 -3.50 12.05 -19.05
CA VAL A 29 -3.95 13.34 -19.56
C VAL A 29 -5.48 13.45 -19.47
N GLU A 30 -6.21 12.36 -19.70
CA GLU A 30 -7.67 12.34 -19.57
C GLU A 30 -8.14 12.59 -18.14
N VAL A 31 -7.45 12.01 -17.13
CA VAL A 31 -7.76 12.25 -15.71
C VAL A 31 -7.61 13.73 -15.35
N VAL A 32 -6.57 14.40 -15.86
CA VAL A 32 -6.38 15.84 -15.64
C VAL A 32 -7.50 16.64 -16.29
N ARG A 33 -7.91 16.27 -17.52
CA ARG A 33 -9.02 16.93 -18.25
C ARG A 33 -10.35 16.87 -17.51
N ARG A 34 -10.62 15.82 -16.73
CA ARG A 34 -11.85 15.71 -15.93
C ARG A 34 -11.97 16.79 -14.85
N HIS A 35 -10.85 17.35 -14.41
CA HIS A 35 -10.80 18.27 -13.28
C HIS A 35 -10.37 19.69 -13.69
N VAL A 36 -9.74 19.86 -14.86
CA VAL A 36 -9.23 21.17 -15.33
C VAL A 36 -9.49 21.35 -16.83
N LYS A 37 -9.95 22.55 -17.24
CA LYS A 37 -10.07 22.92 -18.65
C LYS A 37 -8.69 23.03 -19.28
N LEU A 38 -8.35 22.11 -20.18
CA LEU A 38 -7.06 22.07 -20.86
C LEU A 38 -7.18 22.58 -22.31
N THR A 39 -6.30 23.51 -22.67
CA THR A 39 -6.12 23.91 -24.07
C THR A 39 -5.30 22.84 -24.83
N PRO A 40 -5.36 22.83 -26.18
CA PRO A 40 -4.54 21.92 -26.99
C PRO A 40 -3.04 22.07 -26.73
N GLN A 41 -2.57 23.30 -26.48
CA GLN A 41 -1.19 23.59 -26.14
C GLN A 41 -0.81 23.06 -24.76
N ALA A 42 -1.63 23.30 -23.73
CA ALA A 42 -1.41 22.78 -22.38
C ALA A 42 -1.37 21.24 -22.35
N THR A 43 -2.22 20.60 -23.16
CA THR A 43 -2.24 19.13 -23.32
C THR A 43 -0.91 18.61 -23.85
N ARG A 44 -0.34 19.27 -24.87
CA ARG A 44 0.95 18.88 -25.44
C ARG A 44 2.10 19.02 -24.43
N LEU A 45 2.10 20.09 -23.65
CA LEU A 45 3.11 20.32 -22.61
C LEU A 45 3.04 19.24 -21.52
N ILE A 46 1.85 18.98 -20.98
CA ILE A 46 1.63 17.94 -19.95
C ILE A 46 2.03 16.55 -20.47
N LYS A 47 1.70 16.23 -21.73
CA LYS A 47 2.11 14.96 -22.35
C LYS A 47 3.64 14.83 -22.42
N GLY A 48 4.34 15.92 -22.76
CA GLY A 48 5.80 15.97 -22.77
C GLY A 48 6.41 15.80 -21.38
N ASP A 49 5.82 16.46 -20.37
CA ASP A 49 6.27 16.36 -18.98
C ASP A 49 6.10 14.94 -18.42
N PHE A 50 4.95 14.29 -18.69
CA PHE A 50 4.74 12.89 -18.34
C PHE A 50 5.73 11.97 -19.07
N ALA A 51 5.93 12.16 -20.39
CA ALA A 51 6.91 11.37 -21.14
C ALA A 51 8.33 11.50 -20.57
N ARG A 52 8.72 12.68 -20.05
CA ARG A 52 10.02 12.87 -19.39
C ARG A 52 10.06 12.25 -17.99
N LEU A 53 8.98 12.37 -17.21
CA LEU A 53 8.88 11.77 -15.88
C LEU A 53 9.02 10.24 -15.92
N PHE A 54 8.48 9.60 -16.96
CA PHE A 54 8.52 8.14 -17.14
C PHE A 54 9.74 7.62 -17.92
N GLN A 55 10.67 8.47 -18.38
CA GLN A 55 11.95 8.03 -18.97
C GLN A 55 12.88 7.36 -17.94
N HIS A 56 12.73 7.74 -16.67
CA HIS A 56 13.38 7.08 -15.54
C HIS A 56 12.32 6.64 -14.53
N PRO A 57 11.60 5.53 -14.82
CA PRO A 57 10.53 5.09 -13.94
C PRO A 57 11.14 4.56 -12.63
N ALA A 58 11.15 5.40 -11.60
CA ALA A 58 11.38 4.95 -10.24
C ALA A 58 10.07 4.33 -9.73
N ILE A 59 9.96 3.00 -9.81
CA ILE A 59 8.83 2.27 -9.23
C ILE A 59 9.02 2.25 -7.70
N SER A 60 8.59 3.31 -7.03
CA SER A 60 8.34 3.30 -5.59
C SER A 60 6.85 3.07 -5.36
N GLY A 61 6.44 1.81 -5.39
CA GLY A 61 5.12 1.39 -4.90
C GLY A 61 4.31 0.53 -5.85
N SER A 62 4.21 -0.75 -5.46
CA SER A 62 3.13 -1.70 -5.70
C SER A 62 1.85 -1.09 -6.30
N THR A 63 1.48 -1.45 -7.52
CA THR A 63 0.09 -1.38 -7.98
C THR A 63 -0.25 -2.57 -8.89
N ARG A 64 -1.25 -3.31 -8.40
CA ARG A 64 -2.10 -4.34 -9.02
C ARG A 64 -2.20 -4.32 -10.55
N MET A 65 -1.95 -5.47 -11.17
CA MET A 65 -2.66 -5.89 -12.37
C MET A 65 -3.83 -6.80 -11.97
N ALA A 66 -5.00 -6.52 -12.53
CA ALA A 66 -6.16 -7.40 -12.43
C ALA A 66 -5.94 -8.62 -13.34
N THR A 67 -5.57 -9.75 -12.74
CA THR A 67 -5.76 -11.08 -13.32
C THR A 67 -6.24 -12.02 -12.23
N THR A 68 -7.48 -12.50 -12.36
CA THR A 68 -8.06 -13.68 -11.69
C THR A 68 -7.92 -13.76 -10.17
N ALA A 69 -9.05 -13.62 -9.48
CA ALA A 69 -9.22 -13.73 -8.04
C ALA A 69 -8.67 -15.04 -7.45
N LYS A 70 -7.38 -15.03 -7.11
CA LYS A 70 -6.79 -15.73 -5.99
C LYS A 70 -5.95 -14.64 -5.30
N PRO A 71 -6.19 -14.31 -4.02
CA PRO A 71 -5.58 -13.16 -3.41
C PRO A 71 -4.07 -13.39 -3.43
N GLU A 72 -3.35 -12.60 -4.22
CA GLU A 72 -1.92 -12.47 -4.09
C GLU A 72 -1.65 -12.12 -2.64
N SER A 73 -1.02 -13.06 -1.94
CA SER A 73 -0.40 -12.87 -0.64
C SER A 73 0.41 -11.59 -0.71
N ALA A 74 -0.16 -10.48 -0.24
CA ALA A 74 0.49 -9.18 -0.31
C ALA A 74 1.87 -9.31 0.33
N THR A 75 2.92 -9.17 -0.47
CA THR A 75 4.33 -9.26 -0.06
C THR A 75 4.67 -8.05 0.80
N GLY A 76 4.19 -8.05 2.04
CA GLY A 76 4.41 -7.00 3.02
C GLY A 76 4.92 -7.59 4.33
N PRO A 77 5.44 -6.76 5.23
CA PRO A 77 5.93 -7.22 6.52
C PRO A 77 4.88 -8.03 7.27
N VAL A 78 5.23 -9.25 7.66
CA VAL A 78 4.41 -10.13 8.48
C VAL A 78 4.67 -9.82 9.95
N LEU A 79 3.60 -9.54 10.69
CA LEU A 79 3.64 -9.16 12.09
C LEU A 79 3.07 -10.28 12.96
N SER A 80 3.63 -10.43 14.16
CA SER A 80 2.98 -11.10 15.27
C SER A 80 1.77 -10.30 15.76
N THR A 81 0.89 -10.94 16.53
CA THR A 81 -0.24 -10.23 17.15
C THR A 81 0.18 -9.14 18.13
N GLN A 82 1.38 -9.26 18.72
CA GLN A 82 1.95 -8.24 19.60
C GLN A 82 2.38 -7.02 18.79
N GLU A 83 3.22 -7.22 17.76
CA GLU A 83 3.68 -6.13 16.89
C GLU A 83 2.52 -5.43 16.17
N ALA A 84 1.47 -6.19 15.80
CA ALA A 84 0.25 -5.62 15.24
C ALA A 84 -0.50 -4.75 16.24
N ALA A 85 -0.58 -5.16 17.51
CA ALA A 85 -1.21 -4.41 18.59
C ALA A 85 -0.45 -3.11 18.88
N ASP A 86 0.88 -3.19 18.97
CA ASP A 86 1.76 -2.04 19.18
C ASP A 86 1.64 -1.04 18.02
N LEU A 87 1.60 -1.53 16.78
CA LEU A 87 1.45 -0.70 15.57
C LEU A 87 0.18 0.17 15.60
N VAL A 88 -0.93 -0.35 16.13
CA VAL A 88 -2.21 0.36 16.15
C VAL A 88 -2.55 1.02 17.49
N GLY A 89 -1.73 0.77 18.52
CA GLY A 89 -1.92 1.31 19.87
C GLY A 89 -3.11 0.68 20.61
N VAL A 90 -3.31 -0.64 20.48
CA VAL A 90 -4.38 -1.38 21.18
C VAL A 90 -3.82 -2.59 21.92
N SER A 91 -4.64 -3.24 22.74
CA SER A 91 -4.20 -4.45 23.44
C SER A 91 -4.10 -5.67 22.50
N ARG A 92 -3.13 -6.55 22.75
CA ARG A 92 -3.00 -7.82 22.02
C ARG A 92 -4.27 -8.68 22.04
N PRO A 93 -5.00 -8.85 23.17
CA PRO A 93 -6.27 -9.59 23.18
C PRO A 93 -7.30 -9.00 22.22
N TYR A 94 -7.35 -7.67 22.06
CA TYR A 94 -8.24 -7.03 21.11
C TYR A 94 -7.89 -7.39 19.67
N ILE A 95 -6.61 -7.35 19.28
CA ILE A 95 -6.18 -7.80 17.94
C ILE A 95 -6.53 -9.27 17.71
N VAL A 96 -6.33 -10.14 18.70
CA VAL A 96 -6.69 -11.56 18.58
C VAL A 96 -8.19 -11.72 18.33
N ALA A 97 -9.04 -11.03 19.09
CA ALA A 97 -10.49 -11.06 18.90
C ALA A 97 -10.89 -10.59 17.49
N ARG A 98 -10.21 -9.57 16.94
CA ARG A 98 -10.48 -9.08 15.57
C ARG A 98 -10.04 -10.06 14.49
N ILE A 99 -8.95 -10.80 14.72
CA ILE A 99 -8.53 -11.86 13.80
C ILE A 99 -9.52 -13.02 13.83
N GLU A 100 -10.01 -13.40 15.01
CA GLU A 100 -10.99 -14.49 15.18
C GLU A 100 -12.37 -14.12 14.64
N ALA A 101 -12.77 -12.86 14.76
CA ALA A 101 -13.98 -12.34 14.15
C ALA A 101 -13.90 -12.22 12.61
N GLY A 102 -12.71 -12.40 12.02
CA GLY A 102 -12.48 -12.23 10.58
C GLY A 102 -12.33 -10.77 10.12
N ASP A 103 -12.37 -9.80 11.04
CA ASP A 103 -12.15 -8.37 10.75
C ASP A 103 -10.72 -8.12 10.22
N ILE A 104 -9.75 -8.88 10.73
CA ILE A 104 -8.35 -8.86 10.27
C ILE A 104 -8.01 -10.24 9.66
N PRO A 105 -7.73 -10.32 8.36
CA PRO A 105 -7.32 -11.57 7.71
C PRO A 105 -6.09 -12.19 8.37
N LEU A 106 -6.24 -13.43 8.84
CA LEU A 106 -5.11 -14.25 9.28
C LEU A 106 -4.26 -14.63 8.07
N HIS A 107 -2.95 -14.36 8.12
CA HIS A 107 -2.06 -14.70 7.03
C HIS A 107 -1.50 -16.12 7.17
N GLN A 108 -0.91 -16.41 8.33
CA GLN A 108 -0.33 -17.73 8.62
C GLN A 108 -0.36 -18.00 10.12
N LYS A 109 -0.27 -19.28 10.50
CA LYS A 109 0.04 -19.70 11.86
C LYS A 109 1.41 -20.35 11.87
N VAL A 110 2.26 -19.93 12.81
CA VAL A 110 3.58 -20.55 13.05
C VAL A 110 3.49 -21.19 14.43
N GLY A 111 3.23 -22.50 14.45
CA GLY A 111 2.82 -23.20 15.67
C GLY A 111 1.53 -22.59 16.25
N ASN A 112 1.58 -22.16 17.52
CA ASN A 112 0.45 -21.54 18.20
C ASN A 112 0.38 -19.99 18.01
N GLN A 113 1.37 -19.40 17.31
CA GLN A 113 1.41 -17.96 17.07
C GLN A 113 0.66 -17.60 15.77
N ARG A 114 -0.23 -16.60 15.87
CA ARG A 114 -0.91 -16.00 14.71
C ARG A 114 -0.02 -14.93 14.09
N ARG A 115 0.03 -14.91 12.76
CA ARG A 115 0.76 -13.93 11.96
C ARG A 115 -0.20 -13.22 11.01
N VAL A 116 -0.05 -11.91 10.93
CA VAL A 116 -0.92 -11.04 10.11
C VAL A 116 -0.06 -10.12 9.26
N LEU A 117 -0.58 -9.73 8.10
CA LEU A 117 0.11 -8.77 7.25
C LEU A 117 -0.07 -7.35 7.83
N LYS A 118 1.01 -6.57 7.85
CA LYS A 118 0.97 -5.15 8.25
C LYS A 118 -0.10 -4.38 7.46
N SER A 119 -0.25 -4.68 6.17
CA SER A 119 -1.26 -4.06 5.29
C SER A 119 -2.69 -4.35 5.76
N ALA A 120 -2.99 -5.58 6.17
CA ALA A 120 -4.28 -5.99 6.67
C ALA A 120 -4.64 -5.25 7.97
N VAL A 121 -3.69 -5.16 8.90
CA VAL A 121 -3.87 -4.46 10.17
C VAL A 121 -4.15 -2.97 9.95
N LEU A 122 -3.41 -2.31 9.06
CA LEU A 122 -3.63 -0.89 8.74
C LEU A 122 -4.95 -0.64 8.02
N ALA A 123 -5.37 -1.55 7.13
CA ALA A 123 -6.66 -1.46 6.45
C ALA A 123 -7.81 -1.53 7.45
N TRP A 124 -7.77 -2.50 8.36
CA TRP A 124 -8.74 -2.62 9.45
C TRP A 124 -8.77 -1.38 10.34
N ARG A 125 -7.60 -0.84 10.74
CA ARG A 125 -7.54 0.38 11.57
C ARG A 125 -8.24 1.56 10.90
N ARG A 126 -8.05 1.78 9.59
CA ARG A 126 -8.71 2.88 8.86
C ARG A 126 -10.23 2.72 8.82
N GLN A 127 -10.71 1.49 8.58
CA GLN A 127 -12.13 1.20 8.61
C GLN A 127 -12.73 1.45 10.01
N GLU A 128 -12.03 1.02 11.05
CA GLU A 128 -12.45 1.20 12.44
C GLU A 128 -12.52 2.70 12.83
N GLN A 129 -11.52 3.49 12.46
CA GLN A 129 -11.54 4.94 12.68
C GLN A 129 -12.71 5.63 11.95
N THR A 130 -13.04 5.14 10.75
CA THR A 130 -14.17 5.66 9.96
C THR A 130 -15.50 5.35 10.64
N ARG A 131 -15.67 4.12 11.16
CA ARG A 131 -16.85 3.71 11.94
C ARG A 131 -17.01 4.55 13.21
N ARG A 132 -15.92 4.75 13.96
CA ARG A 132 -15.92 5.58 15.18
C ARG A 132 -16.28 7.03 14.90
N ARG A 133 -15.69 7.63 13.87
CA ARG A 133 -16.02 9.02 13.48
C ARG A 133 -17.47 9.17 13.06
N LYS A 134 -18.02 8.18 12.34
CA LYS A 134 -19.44 8.17 11.97
C LYS A 134 -20.34 8.11 13.20
N ALA A 135 -20.04 7.20 14.14
CA ALA A 135 -20.83 7.07 15.38
C ALA A 135 -20.80 8.35 16.22
N LEU A 136 -19.62 8.98 16.38
CA LEU A 136 -19.50 10.26 17.08
C LEU A 136 -20.27 11.40 16.39
N GLY A 137 -20.25 11.44 15.06
CA GLY A 137 -21.02 12.43 14.31
C GLY A 137 -22.53 12.27 14.46
N GLN A 138 -23.02 11.02 14.57
CA GLN A 138 -24.44 10.75 14.83
C GLN A 138 -24.85 11.21 16.22
N LEU A 139 -24.05 10.87 17.25
CA LEU A 139 -24.30 11.33 18.63
C LEU A 139 -24.33 12.87 18.75
N GLY A 140 -23.44 13.58 18.04
CA GLY A 140 -23.44 15.04 18.03
C GLY A 140 -24.67 15.64 17.33
N ALA A 141 -25.05 15.09 16.18
CA ALA A 141 -26.23 15.54 15.44
C ALA A 141 -27.53 15.31 16.23
N ASP A 142 -27.65 14.18 16.92
CA ASP A 142 -28.80 13.86 17.76
C ASP A 142 -28.91 14.88 18.92
N LEU A 143 -27.80 15.18 19.60
CA LEU A 143 -27.76 16.18 20.69
C LEU A 143 -28.09 17.60 20.23
N ASP A 144 -27.55 18.04 19.08
CA ASP A 144 -27.86 19.36 18.52
C ASP A 144 -29.36 19.47 18.19
N SER A 145 -29.98 18.39 17.69
CA SER A 145 -31.42 18.37 17.40
C SER A 145 -32.31 18.41 18.65
N GLU A 146 -31.83 17.94 19.80
CA GLU A 146 -32.57 18.02 21.08
C GLU A 146 -32.39 19.38 21.78
N ILE A 147 -31.21 19.99 21.68
CA ILE A 147 -30.89 21.24 22.39
C ILE A 147 -31.50 22.49 21.71
N PHE A 148 -31.65 22.47 20.38
CA PHE A 148 -32.15 23.61 19.60
C PHE A 148 -33.58 23.43 19.06
N ALA A 149 -34.35 22.49 19.63
CA ALA A 149 -35.74 22.23 19.24
C ALA A 149 -36.80 23.09 19.97
N ASP A 150 -36.40 24.09 20.77
CA ASP A 150 -37.29 25.10 21.37
C ASP A 150 -37.19 26.46 20.67
#